data_AF-A0AAW1DC41-F1
#
_entry.id   AF-A0AAW1DC41-F1
#
_cell.length_a   1.000
_cell.length_b   1.000
_cell.length_c   1.000
_cell.angle_alpha   90.00
_cell.angle_beta   90.00
_cell.angle_gamma   90.00
#
_symmetry.space_group_name_H-M   'P 1'
#
loop_
_entity.id
_entity.type
_entity.pdbx_description
1 polymer ?
#
loop_
_entity_poly.entity_id
_entity_poly.type
_entity_poly.pdbx_seq_one_letter_code
_entity_poly.pdbx_strand_id
1 'polypeptide(L)' 'MADSVPEGPRFIFEPPPWLEYTNSSGAVLSCSARGNPQPTITWLDHMDKIVTQIRGVR' A
#
# COMPACT_ATOMS: atom_id res chain seq x y z
N MET A 1 2.15 30.85 -10.89
CA MET A 1 1.50 29.68 -11.49
C MET A 1 2.40 28.52 -11.15
N ALA A 2 2.01 27.65 -10.20
CA ALA A 2 2.83 26.49 -9.86
C ALA A 2 2.59 25.45 -10.95
N ASP A 3 3.49 25.42 -11.93
CA ASP A 3 3.58 24.34 -12.89
C ASP A 3 3.70 23.04 -12.08
N SER A 4 2.72 22.14 -12.24
CA SER A 4 2.69 20.88 -11.52
C SER A 4 3.82 20.01 -12.08
N VAL A 5 5.04 20.22 -11.56
CA VAL A 5 6.26 19.52 -12.00
C VAL A 5 6.01 18.02 -11.92
N PRO A 6 6.20 17.25 -13.01
CA PRO A 6 6.08 15.81 -12.98
C PRO A 6 7.05 15.21 -11.96
N GLU A 7 6.52 14.43 -11.02
CA GLU A 7 7.31 13.71 -10.04
C GLU A 7 6.87 12.24 -10.02
N GLY A 8 7.85 11.35 -10.03
CA GLY A 8 7.61 9.91 -9.91
C GLY A 8 7.02 9.56 -8.54
N PRO A 9 6.37 8.38 -8.42
CA PRO A 9 5.81 7.93 -7.16
C PRO A 9 6.90 7.72 -6.11
N ARG A 10 6.66 8.23 -4.90
CA ARG A 10 7.52 8.06 -3.73
C ARG A 10 6.68 7.69 -2.53
N PHE A 11 7.12 6.69 -1.77
CA PHE A 11 6.46 6.34 -0.52
C PHE A 11 6.62 7.49 0.49
N ILE A 12 5.50 7.84 1.12
CA ILE A 12 5.44 8.67 2.32
C ILE A 12 5.40 7.76 3.55
N PHE A 13 4.61 6.69 3.46
CA PHE A 13 4.50 5.69 4.50
C PHE A 13 4.64 4.31 3.87
N GLU A 14 5.74 3.65 4.19
CA GLU A 14 6.04 2.29 3.76
C GLU A 14 5.44 1.31 4.77
N PRO A 15 4.77 0.24 4.31
CA PRO A 15 4.33 -0.82 5.20
C PRO A 15 5.53 -1.51 5.84
N PRO A 16 5.41 -1.97 7.09
CA PRO A 16 6.46 -2.72 7.74
C PRO A 16 6.74 -4.04 7.00
N PRO A 17 7.98 -4.55 7.03
CA PRO A 17 8.36 -5.80 6.36
C PRO A 17 7.70 -7.04 6.98
N TRP A 18 7.25 -6.92 8.24
CA TRP A 18 6.54 -7.96 8.98
C TRP A 18 5.45 -7.32 9.84
N LEU A 19 4.27 -7.93 9.83
CA LEU A 19 3.12 -7.55 10.62
C LEU A 19 2.59 -8.78 11.34
N GLU A 20 2.57 -8.72 12.66
CA GLU A 20 1.93 -9.75 13.48
C GLU A 20 0.47 -9.34 13.74
N TYR A 21 -0.45 -10.29 13.55
CA TYR A 21 -1.87 -10.06 13.78
C TYR A 21 -2.49 -11.29 14.43
N THR A 22 -3.55 -11.07 15.21
CA THR A 22 -4.34 -12.17 15.79
C THR A 22 -5.68 -12.27 15.06
N ASN A 23 -6.30 -13.46 15.05
CA ASN A 23 -7.64 -13.64 14.46
C ASN A 23 -8.69 -12.74 15.17
N SER A 24 -8.49 -12.44 16.46
CA SER A 24 -9.42 -11.61 17.24
C SER A 24 -9.24 -10.11 17.02
N SER A 25 -8.01 -9.62 16.84
CA SER A 25 -7.74 -8.18 16.67
C SER A 25 -7.67 -7.74 15.21
N GLY A 26 -7.34 -8.65 14.29
CA GLY A 26 -6.90 -8.31 12.94
C GLY A 26 -5.65 -7.40 12.96
N ALA A 27 -5.34 -6.81 11.80
CA ALA A 27 -4.34 -5.77 11.66
C ALA A 27 -4.60 -4.92 10.41
N VAL A 28 -4.00 -3.73 10.39
CA VAL A 28 -4.08 -2.78 9.27
C VAL A 28 -2.68 -2.52 8.75
N LEU A 29 -2.48 -2.75 7.45
CA LEU A 29 -1.29 -2.33 6.72
C LEU A 29 -1.55 -0.97 6.10
N SER A 30 -0.91 0.06 6.63
CA SER A 30 -0.94 1.40 6.05
C SER A 30 0.13 1.51 4.96
N CYS A 31 -0.23 2.10 3.81
CA CYS A 31 0.69 2.46 2.74
C CYS A 31 0.23 3.80 2.16
N SER A 32 1.17 4.70 1.90
CA SER A 32 0.88 6.01 1.29
C SER A 32 2.01 6.43 0.38
N ALA A 33 1.66 6.96 -0.78
CA ALA A 33 2.61 7.44 -1.77
C ALA A 33 2.16 8.81 -2.31
N ARG A 34 3.13 9.64 -2.65
CA ARG A 34 2.94 10.90 -3.39
C ARG A 34 3.57 10.80 -4.76
N GLY A 35 3.09 11.63 -5.66
CA GLY A 35 3.56 11.74 -7.03
C GLY A 35 2.65 12.68 -7.79
N ASN A 36 3.08 13.09 -8.97
CA ASN A 36 2.34 13.98 -9.83
C ASN A 36 2.42 13.43 -11.27
N PRO A 37 1.33 12.86 -11.79
CA PRO A 37 -0.01 12.75 -11.17
C PRO A 37 -0.04 11.84 -9.93
N GLN A 38 -1.06 12.02 -9.09
CA GLN A 38 -1.26 11.24 -7.85
C GLN A 38 -1.22 9.73 -8.15
N PRO A 39 -0.35 8.96 -7.49
CA PRO A 39 -0.22 7.53 -7.75
C PRO A 39 -1.39 6.72 -7.20
N THR A 40 -1.72 5.63 -7.90
CA THR A 40 -2.63 4.59 -7.42
C THR A 40 -1.85 3.52 -6.65
N ILE A 41 -2.30 3.18 -5.45
CA ILE A 41 -1.68 2.16 -4.60
C ILE A 41 -2.43 0.84 -4.79
N THR A 42 -1.68 -0.22 -5.13
CA THR A 42 -2.21 -1.57 -5.33
C THR A 42 -1.43 -2.56 -4.48
N TRP A 43 -2.13 -3.46 -3.79
CA TRP A 43 -1.51 -4.54 -3.02
C TRP A 43 -1.43 -5.81 -3.86
N LEU A 44 -0.27 -6.46 -3.83
CA LEU A 44 0.02 -7.69 -4.56
C LEU A 44 0.37 -8.81 -3.58
N ASP A 45 0.03 -10.05 -3.94
CA ASP A 45 0.55 -11.24 -3.25
C ASP A 45 1.93 -11.64 -3.80
N HIS A 46 2.50 -12.72 -3.25
CA HIS A 46 3.78 -13.29 -3.69
C HIS A 46 3.79 -13.80 -5.14
N MET A 47 2.65 -13.84 -5.82
CA MET A 47 2.51 -14.22 -7.23
C MET A 47 2.15 -13.00 -8.11
N ASP A 48 2.40 -11.78 -7.62
CA ASP A 48 2.06 -10.51 -8.31
C ASP A 48 0.57 -10.35 -8.63
N LYS A 49 -0.30 -11.04 -7.89
CA LYS A 49 -1.74 -10.94 -8.08
C LYS A 49 -2.33 -9.86 -7.19
N ILE A 50 -3.23 -9.05 -7.74
CA ILE A 50 -3.95 -8.02 -7.01
C ILE A 50 -4.76 -8.65 -5.87
N VAL A 51 -4.48 -8.20 -4.65
CA VAL A 51 -5.17 -8.64 -3.44
C VAL A 51 -6.21 -7.59 -3.06
N THR A 52 -7.48 -7.96 -3.19
CA THR A 52 -8.61 -7.20 -2.61
C THR A 52 -9.05 -7.77 -1.26
N GLN A 53 -8.72 -9.03 -1.00
CA GLN A 53 -8.96 -9.72 0.26
C GLN A 53 -7.91 -10.82 0.46
N ILE A 54 -7.20 -10.77 1.58
CA ILE A 54 -6.30 -11.85 1.98
C ILE A 54 -7.12 -13.07 2.42
N ARG A 55 -7.04 -14.16 1.66
CA ARG A 55 -7.70 -15.43 2.03
C ARG A 55 -6.90 -16.09 3.14
N GLY A 56 -7.49 -16.25 4.33
CA GLY A 56 -6.85 -16.95 5.45
C GLY A 56 -6.99 -16.26 6.82
N VAL A 57 -7.55 -15.06 6.87
CA VAL A 57 -7.97 -14.42 8.13
C VAL A 57 -9.42 -14.83 8.40
N ARG A 58 -9.64 -15.60 9.45
CA ARG A 58 -10.97 -15.88 9.98
C ARG A 58 -11.19 -15.07 11.27
#